data_AF-A0AAV7JQL0-F1
#
_entry.id   AF-A0AAV7JQL0-F1
#
_cell.length_a   1.000
_cell.length_b   1.000
_cell.length_c   1.000
_cell.angle_alpha   90.00
_cell.angle_beta   90.00
_cell.angle_gamma   90.00
#
_symmetry.space_group_name_H-M   'P 1'
#
loop_
_entity.id
_entity.type
_entity.pdbx_description
1 polymer ?
#
loop_
_entity_poly.entity_id
_entity_poly.type
_entity_poly.pdbx_seq_one_letter_code
_entity_poly.pdbx_strand_id
1 'polypeptide(L)'
;MIYRWVEKFRKYGTVQNLNSKCDDRLTHSGRRKKRTAKVIEMVRNSVEFSPKRSIRRRSQSLSLDRKISASTIRRILIDDLKRFPYRIQTKQMLTAGDKSKRLKMSEKLLEKIECQGRFLSLLWMSDEDHFHLDGKINSKTNVFWGTQRPMEVEMKPLHSENAQYGQPFRRKGS
;
A
#
# COMPACT_ATOMS: atom_id res chain seq x y z
N MET A 1 14.36 44.75 -15.91
CA MET A 1 13.45 44.06 -14.97
C MET A 1 12.81 45.03 -13.95
N ILE A 2 13.56 46.02 -13.43
CA ILE A 2 13.08 47.06 -12.50
C ILE A 2 12.00 47.98 -13.10
N TYR A 3 12.16 48.41 -14.36
CA TYR A 3 11.21 49.34 -15.00
C TYR A 3 9.77 48.83 -15.08
N ARG A 4 9.55 47.55 -15.45
CA ARG A 4 8.20 46.94 -15.48
C ARG A 4 7.52 46.93 -14.11
N TRP A 5 8.31 46.83 -13.04
CA TRP A 5 7.82 46.80 -11.67
C TRP A 5 7.35 48.18 -11.20
N VAL A 6 8.16 49.21 -11.48
CA VAL A 6 7.83 50.61 -11.19
C VAL A 6 6.59 51.05 -11.99
N GLU A 7 6.50 50.67 -13.26
CA GLU A 7 5.36 50.99 -14.13
C GLU A 7 4.07 50.32 -13.65
N LYS A 8 4.14 49.04 -13.25
CA LYS A 8 3.01 48.31 -12.66
C LYS A 8 2.55 48.94 -11.34
N PHE A 9 3.48 49.35 -10.48
CA PHE A 9 3.18 50.01 -9.21
C PHE A 9 2.53 51.38 -9.42
N ARG A 10 3.07 52.21 -10.34
CA ARG A 10 2.47 53.51 -10.68
C ARG A 10 1.05 53.40 -11.24
N LYS A 11 0.77 52.34 -12.01
CA LYS A 11 -0.53 52.15 -12.66
C LYS A 11 -1.60 51.56 -11.74
N TYR A 12 -1.25 50.60 -10.89
CA TYR A 12 -2.23 49.84 -10.09
C TYR A 12 -2.09 50.08 -8.57
N GLY A 13 -1.07 50.82 -8.11
CA GLY A 13 -0.84 51.11 -6.69
C GLY A 13 -0.41 49.89 -5.85
N THR A 14 -0.22 48.73 -6.47
CA THR A 14 0.04 47.47 -5.75
C THR A 14 1.33 46.81 -6.19
N VAL A 15 2.12 46.39 -5.20
CA VAL A 15 3.27 45.50 -5.33
C VAL A 15 2.84 44.04 -5.52
N GLN A 16 1.58 43.73 -5.21
CA GLN A 16 1.05 42.37 -5.25
C GLN A 16 0.88 41.86 -6.70
N ASN A 17 1.07 40.55 -6.87
CA ASN A 17 0.92 39.91 -8.18
C ASN A 17 -0.57 39.70 -8.51
N LEU A 18 -1.23 40.75 -9.01
CA LEU A 18 -2.65 40.78 -9.38
C LEU A 18 -3.03 39.85 -10.56
N ASN A 19 -2.05 39.16 -11.18
CA ASN A 19 -2.24 38.23 -12.29
C ASN A 19 -3.16 37.01 -11.97
N SER A 20 -3.78 36.98 -10.79
CA SER A 20 -4.63 35.88 -10.32
C SER A 20 -6.13 36.18 -10.28
N LYS A 21 -6.58 37.46 -10.29
CA LYS A 21 -8.01 37.72 -10.03
C LYS A 21 -8.70 38.84 -10.82
N CYS A 22 -8.00 39.79 -11.44
CA CYS A 22 -8.68 40.96 -12.02
C CYS A 22 -7.90 41.57 -13.19
N ASP A 23 -7.86 40.88 -14.33
CA ASP A 23 -7.56 41.53 -15.60
C ASP A 23 -7.99 40.57 -16.71
N ASP A 24 -8.67 41.06 -17.74
CA ASP A 24 -8.98 40.31 -18.97
C ASP A 24 -7.71 39.87 -19.73
N ARG A 25 -6.52 40.17 -19.19
CA ARG A 25 -5.24 39.57 -19.55
C ARG A 25 -5.17 38.15 -19.00
N LEU A 26 -5.60 37.21 -19.86
CA LEU A 26 -5.23 35.79 -19.88
C LEU A 26 -4.41 35.37 -18.65
N THR A 27 -5.13 34.99 -17.58
CA THR A 27 -4.55 34.22 -16.49
C THR A 27 -3.67 33.14 -17.10
N HIS A 28 -2.42 33.03 -16.66
CA HIS A 28 -1.49 32.00 -17.14
C HIS A 28 -2.27 30.70 -17.33
N SER A 29 -2.38 30.22 -18.57
CA SER A 29 -3.22 29.06 -18.87
C SER A 29 -2.69 27.91 -18.03
N GLY A 30 -3.39 27.63 -16.93
CA GLY A 30 -2.88 26.70 -15.92
C GLY A 30 -2.62 25.36 -16.57
N ARG A 31 -1.60 24.63 -16.08
CA ARG A 31 -1.31 23.28 -16.58
C ARG A 31 -2.60 22.46 -16.58
N ARG A 32 -2.97 21.90 -17.75
CA ARG A 32 -4.19 21.08 -17.90
C ARG A 32 -4.31 20.07 -16.76
N LYS A 33 -5.39 20.15 -15.99
CA LYS A 33 -5.67 19.22 -14.90
C LYS A 33 -5.95 17.84 -15.51
N LYS A 34 -5.09 16.86 -15.23
CA LYS A 34 -5.34 15.45 -15.59
C LYS A 34 -6.54 14.83 -14.86
N ARG A 35 -7.02 15.49 -13.80
CA ARG A 35 -8.16 15.12 -12.96
C ARG A 35 -9.44 15.72 -13.55
N THR A 36 -9.90 15.15 -14.65
CA THR A 36 -11.20 15.51 -15.27
C THR A 36 -12.30 14.64 -14.68
N ALA A 37 -13.56 15.10 -14.65
CA ALA A 37 -14.71 14.31 -14.15
C ALA A 37 -14.76 12.89 -14.77
N LYS A 38 -14.60 12.78 -16.09
CA LYS A 38 -14.52 11.49 -16.81
C LYS A 38 -13.43 10.55 -16.26
N VAL A 39 -12.28 11.09 -15.87
CA VAL A 39 -11.17 10.29 -15.32
C VAL A 39 -11.49 9.82 -13.91
N ILE A 40 -12.15 10.66 -13.10
CA ILE A 40 -12.57 10.31 -11.74
C ILE A 40 -13.58 9.15 -11.81
N GLU A 41 -14.56 9.24 -12.70
CA GLU A 41 -15.57 8.20 -12.91
C GLU A 41 -14.95 6.90 -13.42
N MET A 42 -14.02 6.95 -14.36
CA MET A 42 -13.30 5.76 -14.83
C MET A 42 -12.49 5.08 -13.72
N VAL A 43 -11.81 5.87 -12.88
CA VAL A 43 -11.08 5.34 -11.71
C VAL A 43 -12.06 4.73 -10.71
N ARG A 44 -13.22 5.36 -10.49
CA ARG A 44 -14.28 4.84 -9.62
C ARG A 44 -14.78 3.47 -10.10
N ASN A 45 -15.20 3.36 -11.36
CA ASN A 45 -15.69 2.12 -11.95
C ASN A 45 -14.62 1.02 -11.88
N SER A 46 -13.37 1.37 -12.14
CA SER A 46 -12.25 0.42 -12.05
C SER A 46 -12.08 -0.13 -10.64
N VAL A 47 -12.23 0.71 -9.62
CA VAL A 47 -12.10 0.31 -8.20
C VAL A 47 -13.28 -0.54 -7.75
N GLU A 48 -14.48 -0.21 -8.20
CA GLU A 48 -15.69 -0.99 -7.92
C GLU A 48 -15.61 -2.38 -8.57
N PHE A 49 -15.15 -2.46 -9.82
CA PHE A 49 -14.97 -3.75 -10.52
C PHE A 49 -13.88 -4.64 -9.89
N SER A 50 -12.76 -4.05 -9.46
CA SER A 50 -11.65 -4.80 -8.88
C SER A 50 -10.99 -4.03 -7.74
N PRO A 51 -11.50 -4.18 -6.51
CA PRO A 51 -11.03 -3.40 -5.36
C PRO A 51 -9.66 -3.84 -4.85
N LYS A 52 -9.27 -5.10 -5.07
CA LYS A 52 -7.98 -5.69 -4.66
C LYS A 52 -6.81 -5.34 -5.61
N ARG A 53 -7.07 -4.68 -6.74
CA ARG A 53 -6.04 -4.36 -7.76
C ARG A 53 -5.16 -3.19 -7.31
N SER A 54 -3.84 -3.39 -7.35
CA SER A 54 -2.87 -2.36 -6.97
C SER A 54 -2.93 -1.12 -7.87
N ILE A 55 -2.58 0.06 -7.34
CA ILE A 55 -2.55 1.32 -8.11
C ILE A 55 -1.65 1.19 -9.33
N ARG A 56 -0.50 0.50 -9.21
CA ARG A 56 0.44 0.35 -10.33
C ARG A 56 -0.18 -0.47 -11.46
N ARG A 57 -0.80 -1.61 -11.15
CA ARG A 57 -1.54 -2.42 -12.15
C ARG A 57 -2.74 -1.68 -12.72
N ARG A 58 -3.41 -0.85 -11.91
CA ARG A 58 -4.53 -0.01 -12.34
C ARG A 58 -4.06 1.12 -13.26
N SER A 59 -2.94 1.74 -12.94
CA SER A 59 -2.28 2.71 -13.80
C SER A 59 -1.91 2.08 -15.13
N GLN A 60 -1.33 0.88 -15.15
CA GLN A 60 -1.04 0.17 -16.41
C GLN A 60 -2.29 -0.09 -17.24
N SER A 61 -3.38 -0.61 -16.65
CA SER A 61 -4.62 -0.86 -17.40
C SER A 61 -5.26 0.43 -17.92
N LEU A 62 -5.28 1.50 -17.11
CA LEU A 62 -5.85 2.79 -17.49
C LEU A 62 -4.89 3.63 -18.36
N SER A 63 -3.61 3.26 -18.44
CA SER A 63 -2.61 3.96 -19.25
C SER A 63 -2.73 3.65 -20.72
N LEU A 64 -3.37 2.52 -21.08
CA LEU A 64 -3.69 2.17 -22.46
C LEU A 64 -4.59 3.24 -23.10
N ASP A 65 -5.50 3.87 -22.33
CA ASP A 65 -6.43 4.88 -22.85
C ASP A 65 -5.97 6.33 -22.69
N ARG A 66 -5.29 6.70 -21.59
CA ARG A 66 -5.01 8.13 -21.27
C ARG A 66 -3.68 8.45 -20.60
N LYS A 67 -2.72 7.50 -20.51
CA LYS A 67 -1.42 7.68 -19.82
C LYS A 67 -1.58 8.32 -18.42
N ILE A 68 -2.42 7.71 -17.58
CA ILE A 68 -2.69 8.18 -16.22
C ILE A 68 -1.63 7.60 -15.26
N SER A 69 -0.86 8.47 -14.63
CA SER A 69 0.16 8.07 -13.66
C SER A 69 -0.43 7.46 -12.38
N ALA A 70 0.32 6.59 -11.73
CA ALA A 70 -0.05 6.04 -10.42
C ALA A 70 -0.29 7.13 -9.36
N SER A 71 0.48 8.22 -9.38
CA SER A 71 0.35 9.33 -8.43
C SER A 71 -0.94 10.13 -8.64
N THR A 72 -1.41 10.26 -9.88
CA THR A 72 -2.71 10.88 -10.17
C THR A 72 -3.87 10.01 -9.69
N ILE A 73 -3.79 8.68 -9.87
CA ILE A 73 -4.82 7.75 -9.38
C ILE A 73 -4.88 7.79 -7.85
N ARG A 74 -3.73 7.73 -7.17
CA ARG A 74 -3.68 7.83 -5.70
C ARG A 74 -4.35 9.10 -5.19
N ARG A 75 -4.05 10.23 -5.82
CA ARG A 75 -4.67 11.51 -5.51
C ARG A 75 -6.19 11.45 -5.72
N ILE A 76 -6.66 10.93 -6.86
CA ILE A 76 -8.10 10.78 -7.13
C ILE A 76 -8.79 9.92 -6.06
N LEU A 77 -8.16 8.83 -5.66
CA LEU A 77 -8.69 7.95 -4.62
C LEU A 77 -8.86 8.68 -3.28
N ILE A 78 -7.85 9.44 -2.86
CA ILE A 78 -7.84 10.09 -1.54
C ILE A 78 -8.66 11.38 -1.54
N ASP A 79 -8.42 12.29 -2.50
CA ASP A 79 -8.99 13.63 -2.45
C ASP A 79 -10.42 13.65 -2.96
N ASP A 80 -10.69 12.95 -4.07
CA ASP A 80 -11.95 13.01 -4.81
C ASP A 80 -12.93 11.91 -4.38
N LEU A 81 -12.44 10.67 -4.24
CA LEU A 81 -13.28 9.49 -3.90
C LEU A 81 -13.29 9.13 -2.41
N LYS A 82 -12.48 9.80 -1.57
CA LYS A 82 -12.35 9.53 -0.12
C LYS A 82 -12.13 8.05 0.23
N ARG A 83 -11.36 7.34 -0.59
CA ARG A 83 -10.96 5.95 -0.37
C ARG A 83 -9.55 5.88 0.20
N PHE A 84 -9.39 5.05 1.22
CA PHE A 84 -8.14 4.87 1.94
C PHE A 84 -7.50 3.51 1.63
N PRO A 85 -6.16 3.42 1.68
CA PRO A 85 -5.45 2.17 1.55
C PRO A 85 -5.52 1.36 2.84
N TYR A 86 -6.11 0.18 2.80
CA TYR A 86 -6.09 -0.80 3.87
C TYR A 86 -5.18 -1.96 3.48
N ARG A 87 -4.17 -2.25 4.31
CA ARG A 87 -3.31 -3.43 4.11
C ARG A 87 -4.05 -4.68 4.59
N ILE A 88 -4.11 -5.69 3.73
CA ILE A 88 -4.65 -6.99 4.11
C ILE A 88 -3.66 -7.66 5.04
N GLN A 89 -4.12 -8.04 6.24
CA GLN A 89 -3.31 -8.75 7.23
C GLN A 89 -3.62 -10.25 7.14
N THR A 90 -2.60 -11.06 6.91
CA THR A 90 -2.71 -12.50 7.09
C THR A 90 -2.45 -12.81 8.56
N LYS A 91 -3.38 -13.52 9.22
CA LYS A 91 -3.25 -13.96 10.60
C LYS A 91 -3.46 -15.46 10.66
N GLN A 92 -2.67 -16.15 11.48
CA GLN A 92 -2.97 -17.54 11.83
C GLN A 92 -4.26 -17.58 12.66
N MET A 93 -5.14 -18.52 12.34
CA MET A 93 -6.32 -18.78 13.14
C MET A 93 -5.89 -19.51 14.42
N LEU A 94 -5.98 -18.84 15.57
CA LEU A 94 -5.61 -19.43 16.86
C LEU A 94 -6.84 -20.00 17.56
N THR A 95 -6.80 -21.29 17.90
CA THR A 95 -7.83 -21.90 18.73
C THR A 95 -7.69 -21.46 20.19
N ALA A 96 -8.74 -21.67 21.00
CA ALA A 96 -8.67 -21.39 22.43
C ALA A 96 -7.56 -22.21 23.13
N GLY A 97 -7.35 -23.46 22.69
CA GLY A 97 -6.27 -24.31 23.18
C GLY A 97 -4.89 -23.74 22.85
N ASP A 98 -4.69 -23.25 21.62
CA ASP A 98 -3.42 -22.63 21.20
C ASP A 98 -3.11 -21.37 22.02
N LYS A 99 -4.12 -20.55 22.31
CA LYS A 99 -3.97 -19.38 23.17
C LYS A 99 -3.47 -19.76 24.56
N SER A 100 -4.07 -20.79 25.17
CA SER A 100 -3.63 -21.29 26.49
C SER A 100 -2.19 -21.84 26.44
N LYS A 101 -1.84 -22.62 25.41
CA LYS A 101 -0.49 -23.15 25.24
C LYS A 101 0.56 -22.03 25.08
N ARG A 102 0.25 -21.01 24.28
CA ARG A 102 1.13 -19.85 24.10
C ARG A 102 1.33 -19.09 25.41
N LEU A 103 0.26 -18.87 26.17
CA LEU A 103 0.35 -18.20 27.47
C LEU A 103 1.22 -18.98 28.45
N LYS A 104 0.99 -20.29 28.60
CA LYS A 104 1.82 -21.17 29.46
C LYS A 104 3.29 -21.21 29.02
N MET A 105 3.55 -21.18 27.71
CA MET A 105 4.92 -21.12 27.19
C MET A 105 5.58 -19.78 27.55
N SER A 106 4.86 -18.67 27.39
CA SER A 106 5.35 -17.33 27.74
C SER A 106 5.66 -17.20 29.23
N GLU A 107 4.79 -17.70 30.11
CA GLU A 107 5.02 -17.70 31.56
C GLU A 107 6.29 -18.48 31.92
N LYS A 108 6.47 -19.69 31.36
CA LYS A 108 7.68 -20.50 31.58
C LYS A 108 8.94 -19.83 31.03
N LEU A 109 8.83 -19.12 29.90
CA LEU A 109 9.95 -18.40 29.34
C LEU A 109 10.33 -17.22 30.24
N LEU A 110 9.34 -16.49 30.76
CA LEU A 110 9.55 -15.37 31.68
C LEU A 110 10.23 -15.84 32.97
N GLU A 111 9.74 -16.92 33.58
CA GLU A 111 10.35 -17.53 34.76
C GLU A 111 11.82 -17.89 34.52
N LYS A 112 12.14 -18.48 33.36
CA LYS A 112 13.52 -18.80 32.99
C LYS A 112 14.39 -17.56 32.80
N ILE A 113 13.83 -16.47 32.27
CA ILE A 113 14.56 -15.21 32.12
C ILE A 113 14.86 -14.59 33.48
N GLU A 114 13.90 -14.62 34.41
CA GLU A 114 14.04 -14.02 35.75
C GLU A 114 14.93 -14.86 36.67
N CYS A 115 14.79 -16.19 36.67
CA CYS A 115 15.57 -17.08 37.53
C CYS A 115 16.98 -17.37 37.01
N GLN A 116 17.24 -17.23 35.70
CA GLN A 116 18.53 -17.52 35.10
C GLN A 116 19.05 -16.31 34.32
N GLY A 117 19.86 -15.47 34.97
CA GLY A 117 20.38 -14.22 34.38
C GLY A 117 21.20 -14.37 33.09
N ARG A 118 21.67 -15.58 32.74
CA ARG A 118 22.37 -15.86 31.48
C ARG A 118 21.51 -16.59 30.42
N PHE A 119 20.25 -16.90 30.70
CA PHE A 119 19.39 -17.68 29.80
C PHE A 119 19.29 -17.06 28.40
N LEU A 120 19.01 -15.76 28.30
CA LEU A 120 18.93 -15.06 27.02
C LEU A 120 20.25 -15.05 26.26
N SER A 121 21.39 -15.01 26.97
CA SER A 121 22.72 -15.02 26.33
C SER A 121 23.09 -16.37 25.72
N LEU A 122 22.41 -17.44 26.13
CA LEU A 122 22.63 -18.81 25.64
C LEU A 122 21.53 -19.29 24.69
N LEU A 123 20.48 -18.48 24.50
CA LEU A 123 19.34 -18.83 23.67
C LEU A 123 19.68 -18.61 22.18
N TRP A 124 19.84 -19.71 21.45
CA TRP A 124 19.96 -19.70 20.00
C TRP A 124 18.65 -20.15 19.37
N MET A 125 18.10 -19.32 18.48
CA MET A 125 16.90 -19.63 17.71
C MET A 125 17.25 -19.65 16.23
N SER A 126 16.78 -20.69 15.54
CA SER A 126 16.82 -20.80 14.08
C SER A 126 15.39 -20.90 13.58
N ASP A 127 15.10 -20.26 12.46
CA ASP A 127 13.83 -20.38 11.74
C ASP A 127 14.13 -20.70 10.28
N GLU A 128 13.28 -21.52 9.66
CA GLU A 128 13.40 -21.91 8.26
C GLU A 128 12.29 -21.22 7.47
N ASP A 129 12.67 -20.50 6.40
CA ASP A 129 11.71 -19.81 5.54
C ASP A 129 11.83 -20.29 4.09
N HIS A 130 10.68 -20.45 3.43
CA HIS A 130 10.59 -20.93 2.06
C HIS A 130 10.36 -19.75 1.10
N PHE A 131 11.32 -19.51 0.21
CA PHE A 131 11.17 -18.51 -0.84
C PHE A 131 10.54 -19.12 -2.10
N HIS A 132 9.25 -18.85 -2.30
CA HIS A 132 8.54 -19.28 -3.52
C HIS A 132 8.69 -18.25 -4.65
N LEU A 133 9.05 -18.72 -5.85
CA LEU A 133 9.16 -17.88 -7.06
C LEU A 133 7.81 -17.63 -7.75
N ASP A 134 6.76 -18.37 -7.39
CA ASP A 134 5.45 -18.37 -8.06
C ASP A 134 4.60 -17.11 -7.85
N GLY A 135 5.15 -16.05 -7.24
CA GLY A 135 4.45 -14.77 -7.07
C GLY A 135 3.19 -14.84 -6.19
N LYS A 136 3.05 -15.89 -5.38
CA LYS A 136 1.96 -16.03 -4.41
C LYS A 136 1.90 -14.80 -3.50
N ILE A 137 0.67 -14.28 -3.35
CA ILE A 137 0.20 -13.28 -2.37
C ILE A 137 1.35 -12.49 -1.72
N ASN A 138 1.83 -11.45 -2.42
CA ASN A 138 2.79 -10.54 -1.81
C ASN A 138 2.08 -9.66 -0.77
N SER A 139 2.16 -10.07 0.49
CA SER A 139 1.60 -9.38 1.66
C SER A 139 1.98 -7.90 1.74
N LYS A 140 3.14 -7.50 1.20
CA LYS A 140 3.60 -6.10 1.17
C LYS A 140 2.86 -5.24 0.13
N THR A 141 2.30 -5.85 -0.91
CA THR A 141 1.61 -5.13 -2.01
C THR A 141 0.10 -5.29 -2.03
N ASN A 142 -0.45 -6.14 -1.15
CA ASN A 142 -1.88 -6.40 -1.05
C ASN A 142 -2.59 -5.28 -0.27
N VAL A 143 -2.99 -4.26 -1.01
CA VAL A 143 -3.73 -3.09 -0.51
C VAL A 143 -5.12 -3.05 -1.11
N PHE A 144 -6.11 -3.01 -0.24
CA PHE A 144 -7.51 -2.78 -0.56
C PHE A 144 -7.83 -1.27 -0.48
N TRP A 145 -8.62 -0.75 -1.42
CA TRP A 145 -9.03 0.66 -1.43
C TRP A 145 -10.52 0.79 -1.11
N GLY A 146 -10.83 1.19 0.12
CA GLY A 146 -12.20 1.29 0.62
C GLY A 146 -12.43 2.58 1.40
N THR A 147 -13.69 2.90 1.66
CA THR A 147 -14.07 3.96 2.61
C THR A 147 -13.89 3.46 4.05
N GLN A 148 -14.26 2.19 4.30
CA GLN A 148 -14.14 1.54 5.59
C GLN A 148 -13.14 0.37 5.55
N ARG A 149 -12.64 0.00 6.74
CA ARG A 149 -11.77 -1.17 6.89
C ARG A 149 -12.56 -2.43 6.55
N PRO A 150 -12.07 -3.30 5.64
CA PRO A 150 -12.74 -4.55 5.35
C PRO A 150 -12.74 -5.45 6.59
N MET A 151 -13.91 -5.95 7.00
CA MET A 151 -14.08 -6.96 8.04
C MET A 151 -14.04 -8.39 7.50
N GLU A 152 -13.99 -8.56 6.18
CA GLU A 152 -14.02 -9.86 5.53
C GLU A 152 -12.76 -10.68 5.86
N VAL A 153 -12.98 -11.86 6.46
CA VAL A 153 -11.93 -12.82 6.80
C VAL A 153 -12.06 -14.00 5.83
N GLU A 154 -11.12 -14.11 4.90
CA GLU A 154 -11.03 -15.24 3.99
C GLU A 154 -10.09 -16.29 4.60
N MET A 155 -10.60 -17.46 4.94
CA MET A 155 -9.79 -18.57 5.43
C MET A 155 -9.14 -19.29 4.24
N LYS A 156 -7.81 -19.46 4.29
CA LYS A 156 -7.07 -20.24 3.30
C LYS A 156 -6.25 -21.31 4.03
N PRO A 157 -6.13 -22.52 3.47
CA PRO A 157 -5.24 -23.52 4.02
C PRO A 157 -3.80 -23.00 4.00
N LEU A 158 -3.02 -23.37 5.02
CA LEU A 158 -1.63 -22.94 5.19
C LEU A 158 -0.74 -23.42 4.03
N HIS A 159 -1.07 -24.57 3.45
CA HIS A 159 -0.39 -25.15 2.29
C HIS A 159 -1.34 -25.25 1.10
N SER A 160 -0.86 -24.90 -0.09
CA SER A 160 -1.57 -25.24 -1.34
C SER A 160 -1.30 -26.70 -1.69
N GLU A 161 -2.26 -27.37 -2.31
CA GLU A 161 -2.15 -28.77 -2.76
C GLU A 161 -0.90 -29.06 -3.62
N ASN A 162 -0.34 -28.06 -4.31
CA ASN A 162 0.83 -28.20 -5.18
C ASN A 162 2.19 -28.22 -4.45
N ALA A 163 2.24 -28.35 -3.13
CA ALA A 163 3.50 -28.49 -2.40
C ALA A 163 4.02 -29.95 -2.52
N GLN A 164 4.65 -30.29 -3.65
CA GLN A 164 5.43 -31.52 -3.76
C GLN A 164 6.74 -31.35 -2.98
N TYR A 165 6.85 -32.01 -1.83
CA TYR A 165 8.09 -32.17 -1.10
C TYR A 165 9.00 -33.13 -1.88
N GLY A 166 10.05 -32.62 -2.51
CA GLY A 166 11.11 -33.47 -3.06
C GLY A 166 11.86 -34.14 -1.91
N GLN A 167 11.77 -35.46 -1.81
CA GLN A 167 12.60 -36.20 -0.84
C GLN A 167 14.08 -36.04 -1.22
N PRO A 168 15.00 -35.87 -0.24
CA PRO A 168 16.41 -35.80 -0.53
C PRO A 168 16.90 -37.13 -1.09
N PHE A 169 17.36 -37.11 -2.34
CA PHE A 169 18.03 -38.23 -3.00
C PHE A 169 19.33 -38.54 -2.25
N ARG A 170 19.31 -39.58 -1.40
CA ARG A 170 20.51 -40.10 -0.73
C ARG A 170 21.34 -40.81 -1.81
N ARG A 171 22.37 -40.15 -2.34
CA ARG A 171 23.40 -40.86 -3.15
C ARG A 171 24.05 -41.91 -2.25
N LYS A 172 23.77 -43.19 -2.50
CA LYS A 172 24.62 -44.27 -2.02
C LYS A 172 25.93 -44.17 -2.77
N GLY A 173 27.02 -43.84 -2.08
CA GLY A 173 28.37 -44.08 -2.58
C GLY A 173 28.66 -45.57 -2.54
N SER A 174 29.23 -46.09 -3.63
CA SER A 174 30.13 -47.24 -3.62
C SER A 174 31.55 -46.71 -3.56
#